data_AF-A0A9P7C0Q9-F1
#
_entry.id   AF-A0A9P7C0Q9-F1
#
_cell.length_a   1.000
_cell.length_b   1.000
_cell.length_c   1.000
_cell.angle_alpha   90.00
_cell.angle_beta   90.00
_cell.angle_gamma   90.00
#
_symmetry.space_group_name_H-M   'P 1'
#
loop_
_entity.id
_entity.type
_entity.pdbx_description
1 polymer ?
#
loop_
_entity_poly.entity_id
_entity_poly.type
_entity_poly.pdbx_seq_one_letter_code
_entity_poly.pdbx_strand_id
1 'polypeptide(L)'
;MGQVGRGQALRRDRAQVGDDLWVSGTLGDAAGALKLWQQGALNVAAATLLADYEHLRLHLLRPTPRVTLGLRLRAFAHAAVDVSDGLLADAGHIASRTARTAGPRGSA
;
A
#
# COMPACT_ATOMS: atom_id res chain seq x y z
N MET A 1 9.48 12.78 -11.95
CA MET A 1 8.14 13.15 -12.45
C MET A 1 7.51 11.96 -13.15
N GLY A 2 6.21 11.73 -12.99
CA GLY A 2 5.46 10.66 -13.68
C GLY A 2 4.42 11.22 -14.66
N GLN A 3 3.94 10.41 -15.60
CA GLN A 3 2.95 10.79 -16.61
C GLN A 3 1.77 9.81 -16.61
N VAL A 4 0.58 10.30 -16.97
CA VAL A 4 -0.64 9.50 -17.06
C VAL A 4 -1.57 10.09 -18.12
N GLY A 5 -2.22 9.21 -18.90
CA GLY A 5 -3.26 9.64 -19.82
C GLY A 5 -4.44 10.27 -19.09
N ARG A 6 -5.19 11.13 -19.78
CA ARG A 6 -6.38 11.78 -19.20
C ARG A 6 -7.35 10.72 -18.67
N GLY A 7 -7.79 10.89 -17.42
CA GLY A 7 -8.75 9.99 -16.76
C GLY A 7 -8.18 8.64 -16.30
N GLN A 8 -6.92 8.32 -16.61
CA GLN A 8 -6.29 7.02 -16.33
C GLN A 8 -5.57 6.97 -14.97
N ALA A 9 -5.62 8.06 -14.19
CA ALA A 9 -5.03 8.07 -12.86
C ALA A 9 -5.88 7.24 -11.90
N LEU A 10 -5.25 6.29 -11.20
CA LEU A 10 -5.85 5.67 -10.02
C LEU A 10 -5.98 6.72 -8.92
N ARG A 11 -7.13 6.74 -8.25
CA ARG A 11 -7.46 7.73 -7.21
C ARG A 11 -7.92 7.01 -5.96
N ARG A 12 -7.98 7.74 -4.83
CA ARG A 12 -8.42 7.20 -3.54
C ARG A 12 -9.92 7.40 -3.28
N ASP A 13 -10.62 8.13 -4.14
CA ASP A 13 -11.98 8.64 -3.90
C ASP A 13 -13.05 8.00 -4.79
N ARG A 14 -12.76 6.81 -5.31
CA ARG A 14 -13.58 6.11 -6.31
C ARG A 14 -13.97 4.69 -5.91
N ALA A 15 -13.68 4.27 -4.67
CA ALA A 15 -14.13 2.95 -4.21
C ALA A 15 -15.66 2.87 -4.25
N GLN A 16 -16.20 1.68 -4.45
CA GLN A 16 -17.63 1.46 -4.55
C GLN A 16 -18.11 0.45 -3.50
N VAL A 17 -19.39 0.52 -3.16
CA VAL A 17 -20.02 -0.50 -2.31
C VAL A 17 -20.04 -1.81 -3.08
N GLY A 18 -19.54 -2.88 -2.46
CA GLY A 18 -19.40 -4.19 -3.08
C GLY A 18 -18.02 -4.43 -3.71
N ASP A 19 -17.10 -3.47 -3.68
CA ASP A 19 -15.72 -3.71 -4.09
C ASP A 19 -15.00 -4.66 -3.13
N ASP A 20 -14.20 -5.56 -3.69
CA ASP A 20 -13.24 -6.34 -2.92
C ASP A 20 -12.03 -5.47 -2.50
N LEU A 21 -11.51 -5.72 -1.30
CA LEU A 21 -10.27 -5.13 -0.82
C LEU A 21 -9.09 -6.08 -1.04
N TRP A 22 -8.11 -5.62 -1.82
CA TRP A 22 -6.90 -6.38 -2.14
C TRP A 22 -5.65 -5.68 -1.64
N VAL A 23 -4.61 -6.46 -1.32
CA VAL A 23 -3.26 -5.97 -1.01
C VAL A 23 -2.23 -6.71 -1.87
N SER A 24 -1.18 -5.99 -2.28
CA SER A 24 -0.07 -6.59 -3.02
C SER A 24 1.09 -6.96 -2.10
N GLY A 25 1.68 -8.15 -2.30
CA GLY A 25 2.81 -8.60 -1.50
C GLY A 25 2.42 -8.93 -0.05
N THR A 26 3.35 -8.71 0.87
CA THR A 26 3.22 -8.98 2.31
C THR A 26 3.11 -7.68 3.09
N LEU A 27 2.47 -7.72 4.27
CA LEU A 27 2.34 -6.60 5.19
C LEU A 27 3.12 -6.86 6.48
N GLY A 28 3.70 -5.80 7.05
CA GLY A 28 4.36 -5.85 8.35
C GLY A 28 5.85 -6.17 8.31
N ASP A 29 6.41 -6.61 7.18
CA ASP A 29 7.82 -7.01 7.09
C ASP A 29 8.80 -5.89 7.52
N ALA A 30 8.61 -4.67 7.00
CA ALA A 30 9.43 -3.52 7.38
C ALA A 30 9.30 -3.16 8.87
N ALA A 31 8.08 -3.22 9.41
CA ALA A 31 7.83 -2.96 10.83
C ALA A 31 8.44 -4.05 11.72
N GLY A 32 8.39 -5.31 11.28
CA GLY A 32 9.05 -6.44 11.94
C GLY A 32 10.56 -6.26 12.01
N ALA A 33 11.18 -5.90 10.88
CA ALA A 33 12.62 -5.58 10.83
C ALA A 33 12.99 -4.43 11.77
N LEU A 34 12.20 -3.36 11.77
CA LEU A 34 12.43 -2.19 12.64
C LEU A 34 12.36 -2.60 14.12
N LYS A 35 11.37 -3.41 14.50
CA LYS A 35 11.21 -3.91 15.87
C LYS A 35 12.38 -4.80 16.28
N LEU A 36 12.82 -5.72 15.42
CA LEU A 36 13.98 -6.57 15.69
C LEU A 36 15.27 -5.74 15.86
N TRP A 37 15.44 -4.70 15.04
CA TRP A 37 16.57 -3.79 15.19
C TRP A 37 16.56 -3.03 16.51
N GLN A 38 15.40 -2.48 16.90
CA GLN A 38 15.21 -1.79 18.19
C GLN A 38 15.48 -2.70 19.39
N GLN A 39 15.26 -4.02 19.24
CA GLN A 39 15.55 -5.03 20.25
C GLN A 39 17.02 -5.51 20.23
N GLY A 40 17.84 -5.04 19.28
CA GLY A 40 19.21 -5.52 19.07
C GLY A 40 19.31 -6.90 18.43
N ALA A 41 18.19 -7.47 17.96
CA ALA A 41 18.12 -8.79 17.34
C ALA A 41 18.43 -8.80 15.84
N LEU A 42 18.44 -7.63 15.18
CA LEU A 42 18.78 -7.48 13.77
C LEU A 42 19.73 -6.30 13.57
N ASN A 43 20.88 -6.55 12.95
CA ASN A 43 21.74 -5.48 12.44
C ASN A 43 21.27 -5.07 11.04
N VAL A 44 20.71 -3.87 10.90
CA VAL A 44 20.23 -3.36 9.61
C VAL A 44 21.37 -2.89 8.70
N ALA A 45 22.53 -2.53 9.25
CA ALA A 45 23.66 -1.99 8.50
C ALA A 45 24.48 -3.07 7.75
N ALA A 46 24.33 -4.35 8.11
CA ALA A 46 25.03 -5.46 7.48
C ALA A 46 24.04 -6.52 6.98
N ALA A 47 24.40 -7.21 5.90
CA ALA A 47 23.65 -8.37 5.43
C ALA A 47 23.79 -9.54 6.40
N THR A 48 22.79 -10.42 6.46
CA THR A 48 22.81 -11.65 7.27
C THR A 48 22.57 -12.88 6.42
N LEU A 49 23.13 -14.03 6.85
CA LEU A 49 22.91 -15.33 6.22
C LEU A 49 21.58 -15.99 6.65
N LEU A 50 20.93 -15.45 7.69
CA LEU A 50 19.62 -15.92 8.14
C LEU A 50 18.54 -15.40 7.17
N ALA A 51 18.03 -16.27 6.30
CA ALA A 51 17.17 -15.92 5.19
C ALA A 51 15.96 -15.05 5.58
N ASP A 52 15.23 -15.42 6.65
CA ASP A 52 14.06 -14.66 7.11
C ASP A 52 14.44 -13.26 7.61
N TYR A 53 15.57 -13.14 8.31
CA TYR A 53 16.06 -11.86 8.83
C TYR A 53 16.53 -10.96 7.68
N GLU A 54 17.20 -11.53 6.67
CA GLU A 54 17.61 -10.80 5.48
C GLU A 54 16.40 -10.35 4.65
N HIS A 55 15.37 -11.19 4.52
CA HIS A 55 14.11 -10.83 3.88
C HIS A 55 13.46 -9.61 4.55
N LEU A 56 13.30 -9.64 5.88
CA LEU A 56 12.75 -8.53 6.65
C LEU A 56 13.62 -7.27 6.52
N ARG A 57 14.95 -7.41 6.65
CA ARG A 57 15.91 -6.30 6.52
C ARG A 57 15.79 -5.61 5.17
N LEU A 58 15.69 -6.38 4.08
CA LEU A 58 15.53 -5.84 2.73
C LEU A 58 14.16 -5.18 2.52
N HIS A 59 13.08 -5.69 3.14
CA HIS A 59 11.77 -5.05 3.07
C HIS A 59 11.75 -3.66 3.75
N LEU A 60 12.52 -3.48 4.83
CA LEU A 60 12.69 -2.18 5.48
C LEU A 60 13.57 -1.22 4.66
N LEU A 61 14.73 -1.68 4.21
CA LEU A 61 15.77 -0.79 3.64
C LEU A 61 15.65 -0.59 2.14
N ARG A 62 15.07 -1.55 1.43
CA ARG A 62 14.96 -1.58 -0.04
C ARG A 62 13.56 -2.04 -0.46
N PRO A 63 12.49 -1.35 -0.03
CA PRO A 63 11.14 -1.70 -0.45
C PRO A 63 11.02 -1.67 -1.97
N THR A 64 10.37 -2.68 -2.55
CA THR A 64 10.17 -2.77 -4.00
C THR A 64 8.89 -2.03 -4.41
N PRO A 65 8.97 -0.88 -5.12
CA PRO A 65 7.78 -0.17 -5.56
C PRO A 65 7.01 -0.98 -6.61
N ARG A 66 5.68 -1.06 -6.47
CA ARG A 66 4.81 -1.90 -7.32
C ARG A 66 4.35 -1.16 -8.58
N VAL A 67 5.28 -0.55 -9.32
CA VAL A 67 4.98 0.32 -10.49
C VAL A 67 4.21 -0.44 -11.58
N THR A 68 4.70 -1.60 -12.00
CA THR A 68 4.05 -2.41 -13.04
C THR A 68 2.64 -2.83 -12.66
N LEU A 69 2.41 -3.15 -11.38
CA LEU A 69 1.09 -3.46 -10.86
C LEU A 69 0.17 -2.22 -10.96
N GLY A 70 0.63 -1.06 -10.48
CA GLY A 70 -0.14 0.18 -10.54
C GLY A 70 -0.53 0.60 -11.96
N LEU A 71 0.33 0.35 -12.95
CA LEU A 71 0.00 0.59 -14.35
C LEU A 71 -1.11 -0.34 -14.86
N ARG A 72 -1.08 -1.63 -14.47
CA ARG A 72 -2.08 -2.62 -14.88
C ARG A 72 -3.42 -2.46 -14.15
N LEU A 73 -3.39 -2.09 -12.86
CA LEU A 73 -4.59 -1.94 -12.03
C LEU A 73 -5.57 -0.87 -12.56
N ARG A 74 -5.12 0.06 -13.41
CA ARG A 74 -6.01 1.05 -14.06
C ARG A 74 -7.21 0.43 -14.78
N ALA A 75 -7.08 -0.80 -15.26
CA ALA A 75 -8.15 -1.51 -15.96
C ALA A 75 -9.09 -2.31 -15.02
N PHE A 76 -8.74 -2.47 -13.74
CA PHE A 76 -9.41 -3.41 -12.84
C PHE A 76 -9.86 -2.79 -11.51
N ALA A 77 -9.11 -1.82 -10.98
CA ALA A 77 -9.35 -1.24 -9.66
C ALA A 77 -10.14 0.07 -9.77
N HIS A 78 -11.16 0.23 -8.93
CA HIS A 78 -11.88 1.49 -8.80
C HIS A 78 -11.07 2.54 -8.03
N ALA A 79 -10.39 2.13 -6.94
CA ALA A 79 -9.51 2.98 -6.16
C ALA A 79 -8.22 2.25 -5.77
N ALA A 80 -7.16 3.00 -5.49
CA ALA A 80 -5.91 2.44 -5.01
C ALA A 80 -5.15 3.43 -4.11
N VAL A 81 -4.38 2.89 -3.17
CA VAL A 81 -3.46 3.59 -2.29
C VAL A 81 -2.25 2.70 -2.03
N ASP A 82 -1.06 3.29 -1.96
CA ASP A 82 0.12 2.64 -1.43
C ASP A 82 0.06 2.58 0.10
N VAL A 83 0.59 1.50 0.70
CA VAL A 83 0.57 1.33 2.16
C VAL A 83 1.93 1.73 2.72
N SER A 84 1.98 2.86 3.43
CA SER A 84 3.19 3.37 4.08
C SER A 84 3.00 3.59 5.57
N ASP A 85 1.83 4.08 5.99
CA ASP A 85 1.53 4.43 7.38
C ASP A 85 0.82 3.27 8.12
N GLY A 86 0.69 2.13 7.43
CA GLY A 86 -0.01 0.95 7.89
C GLY A 86 -1.39 0.82 7.25
N LEU A 87 -1.83 -0.43 7.10
CA LEU A 87 -3.04 -0.77 6.32
C LEU A 87 -4.28 0.00 6.78
N LEU A 88 -4.52 0.09 8.09
CA LEU A 88 -5.72 0.74 8.62
C LEU A 88 -5.74 2.25 8.31
N ALA A 89 -4.61 2.93 8.45
CA ALA A 89 -4.50 4.36 8.17
C ALA A 89 -4.77 4.63 6.67
N ASP A 90 -4.09 3.90 5.79
CA ASP A 90 -4.19 4.12 4.34
C ASP A 90 -5.50 3.63 3.74
N ALA A 91 -6.06 2.51 4.21
CA ALA A 91 -7.41 2.11 3.85
C ALA A 91 -8.45 3.13 4.36
N GLY A 92 -8.23 3.71 5.53
CA GLY A 92 -9.03 4.82 6.07
C GLY A 92 -9.01 6.05 5.16
N HIS A 93 -7.88 6.35 4.49
CA HIS A 93 -7.81 7.41 3.49
C HIS A 93 -8.71 7.15 2.28
N ILE A 94 -8.85 5.90 1.83
CA ILE A 94 -9.80 5.55 0.75
C ILE A 94 -11.24 5.70 1.22
N ALA A 95 -11.58 5.12 2.38
CA ALA A 95 -12.94 5.12 2.91
C ALA A 95 -13.43 6.56 3.14
N SER A 96 -12.63 7.40 3.80
CA SER A 96 -12.98 8.80 4.08
C SER A 96 -13.13 9.65 2.82
N ARG A 97 -12.26 9.48 1.81
CA ARG A 97 -12.34 10.25 0.57
C ARG A 97 -13.53 9.84 -0.29
N THR A 98 -13.81 8.54 -0.36
CA THR A 98 -14.96 8.00 -1.08
C THR A 98 -16.28 8.47 -0.46
N ALA A 99 -16.38 8.47 0.88
CA ALA A 99 -17.57 8.97 1.56
C ALA A 99 -17.84 10.46 1.28
N ARG A 100 -16.79 11.27 1.10
CA ARG A 100 -16.92 12.71 0.79
C ARG A 100 -17.35 13.00 -0.64
N THR A 101 -17.07 12.11 -1.59
CA THR A 101 -17.45 12.27 -3.01
C THR A 101 -18.81 11.66 -3.31
N ALA A 102 -19.24 10.68 -2.52
CA ALA A 102 -20.62 10.20 -2.50
C ALA A 102 -21.50 11.23 -1.77
N GLY A 103 -21.87 12.33 -2.44
CA GLY A 103 -22.93 13.22 -1.97
C GLY A 103 -24.22 12.43 -1.66
N PRO A 104 -25.19 12.99 -0.90
CA PRO A 104 -26.42 12.29 -0.56
C PRO A 104 -27.06 11.79 -1.84
N ARG A 105 -27.09 10.46 -2.03
CA ARG A 105 -27.83 9.87 -3.13
C ARG A 105 -29.28 10.19 -2.81
N GLY A 106 -29.87 11.11 -3.58
CA GLY A 106 -31.28 11.43 -3.48
C GLY A 106 -32.07 10.13 -3.50
N SER A 107 -32.81 9.87 -2.44
CA SER A 107 -33.87 8.88 -2.41
C SER A 107 -34.87 9.26 -3.49
N ALA A 108 -34.96 8.44 -4.55
CA ALA A 108 -36.16 8.36 -5.37
C ALA A 108 -37.23 7.56 -4.62
#